data_AF-A0A7Z9XE39-F1
#
_entry.id   AF-A0A7Z9XE39-F1
#
_cell.length_a   1.000
_cell.length_b   1.000
_cell.length_c   1.000
_cell.angle_alpha   90.00
_cell.angle_beta   90.00
_cell.angle_gamma   90.00
#
_symmetry.space_group_name_H-M   'P 1'
#
loop_
_entity.id
_entity.type
_entity.pdbx_description
1 polymer ?
#
loop_
_entity_poly.entity_id
_entity_poly.type
_entity_poly.pdbx_seq_one_letter_code
_entity_poly.pdbx_strand_id
1 'polypeptide(L)'
;MDEVKLLQERIGGRWVGITFRHDGAPNEDLAKRPMRLCEAIKESNTRPIALTRHLVNCPGAQRSLGWTTKEDDKIARKMVEASGIKLDIARKVIANTPRLDNGIAAVLIGSENPADVLISYAQPEAAMRLVRRWQQVYGADLHLEVSSMMAICGSVAVRAYTTGRISVSFGCPDPNIATLCNC
;
A
#
# COMPACT_ATOMS: atom_id res chain seq x y z
N MET A 1 -11.53 -4.20 21.27
CA MET A 1 -12.14 -3.01 20.64
C MET A 1 -11.63 -3.01 19.20
N ASP A 2 -12.51 -2.93 18.21
CA ASP A 2 -12.11 -2.99 16.80
C ASP A 2 -11.31 -1.73 16.43
N GLU A 3 -10.01 -1.88 16.17
CA GLU A 3 -9.08 -0.79 15.88
C GLU A 3 -9.52 0.02 14.64
N VAL A 4 -10.07 -0.66 13.65
CA VAL A 4 -10.62 -0.05 12.43
C VAL A 4 -11.75 0.91 12.80
N LYS A 5 -12.70 0.45 13.62
CA LYS A 5 -13.83 1.26 14.07
C LYS A 5 -13.37 2.50 14.85
N LEU A 6 -12.38 2.33 15.74
CA LEU A 6 -11.82 3.44 16.52
C LEU A 6 -11.19 4.52 15.61
N LEU A 7 -10.43 4.11 14.60
CA LEU A 7 -9.82 5.04 13.65
C LEU A 7 -10.87 5.72 12.78
N GLN A 8 -11.90 4.99 12.32
CA GLN A 8 -13.02 5.56 11.59
C GLN A 8 -13.77 6.63 12.40
N GLU A 9 -14.05 6.37 13.67
CA GLU A 9 -14.75 7.33 14.54
C GLU A 9 -13.91 8.57 14.83
N ARG A 10 -12.60 8.42 15.07
CA ARG A 10 -11.74 9.53 15.50
C ARG A 10 -11.15 10.34 14.36
N ILE A 11 -10.70 9.67 13.30
CA ILE A 11 -10.00 10.29 12.18
C ILE A 11 -10.95 10.52 11.01
N GLY A 12 -11.97 9.68 10.87
CA GLY A 12 -12.83 9.65 9.70
C GLY A 12 -12.23 8.83 8.57
N GLY A 13 -12.91 8.85 7.43
CA GLY A 13 -12.54 8.05 6.27
C GLY A 13 -12.84 6.58 6.46
N ARG A 14 -12.45 5.78 5.46
CA ARG A 14 -12.60 4.33 5.48
C ARG A 14 -11.25 3.67 5.66
N TRP A 15 -11.19 2.74 6.60
CA TRP A 15 -9.98 2.02 6.96
C TRP A 15 -10.15 0.54 6.58
N VAL A 16 -9.08 -0.04 6.07
CA VAL A 16 -9.02 -1.43 5.62
C VAL A 16 -7.79 -2.07 6.24
N GLY A 17 -7.98 -3.23 6.86
CA GLY A 17 -6.87 -4.06 7.33
C GLY A 17 -6.24 -4.87 6.21
N ILE A 18 -4.92 -4.97 6.25
CA ILE A 18 -4.11 -5.84 5.40
C ILE A 18 -3.33 -6.79 6.29
N THR A 19 -3.36 -8.09 5.95
CA THR A 19 -2.54 -9.13 6.58
C THR A 19 -1.64 -9.80 5.54
N PHE A 20 -0.38 -9.99 5.89
CA PHE A 20 0.60 -10.71 5.09
C PHE A 20 0.72 -12.15 5.60
N ARG A 21 0.10 -13.10 4.89
CA ARG A 21 0.09 -14.51 5.30
C ARG A 21 1.31 -15.25 4.74
N HIS A 22 2.01 -15.98 5.60
CA HIS A 22 3.21 -16.76 5.26
C HIS A 22 2.91 -18.23 4.94
N ASP A 23 1.81 -18.78 5.44
CA ASP A 23 1.47 -20.20 5.38
C ASP A 23 0.16 -20.46 4.62
N GLY A 24 0.21 -21.36 3.64
CA GLY A 24 -0.95 -21.82 2.89
C GLY A 24 -1.59 -20.77 1.97
N ALA A 25 -2.02 -21.22 0.78
CA ALA A 25 -2.87 -20.38 -0.05
C ALA A 25 -4.27 -20.29 0.59
N PRO A 26 -4.88 -19.10 0.67
CA PRO A 26 -6.25 -18.97 1.13
C PRO A 26 -7.20 -19.69 0.16
N ASN A 27 -8.16 -20.43 0.70
CA ASN A 27 -9.19 -21.13 -0.09
C ASN A 27 -10.44 -20.27 -0.32
N GLU A 28 -10.57 -19.16 0.41
CA GLU A 28 -11.72 -18.26 0.40
C GLU A 28 -11.31 -16.84 -0.01
N ASP A 29 -12.28 -16.03 -0.42
CA ASP A 29 -12.14 -14.62 -0.79
C ASP A 29 -11.11 -14.28 -1.88
N LEU A 30 -10.59 -15.29 -2.58
CA LEU A 30 -9.67 -15.11 -3.69
C LEU A 30 -10.20 -14.09 -4.71
N ALA A 31 -9.32 -13.21 -5.16
CA ALA A 31 -9.67 -12.26 -6.21
C ALA A 31 -10.14 -13.01 -7.47
N LYS A 32 -11.28 -12.59 -8.02
CA LYS A 32 -11.90 -13.22 -9.19
C LYS A 32 -11.09 -13.05 -10.49
N ARG A 33 -10.17 -12.10 -10.50
CA ARG A 33 -9.28 -11.78 -11.62
C ARG A 33 -7.97 -11.21 -11.11
N PRO A 34 -6.87 -11.30 -11.90
CA PRO A 34 -5.66 -10.55 -11.60
C PRO A 34 -5.95 -9.05 -11.49
N MET A 35 -5.43 -8.43 -10.43
CA MET A 35 -5.66 -7.01 -10.12
C MET A 35 -4.48 -6.38 -9.40
N ARG A 36 -4.50 -5.06 -9.29
CA ARG A 36 -3.49 -4.30 -8.53
C ARG A 36 -3.86 -4.30 -7.05
N LEU A 37 -2.86 -4.19 -6.16
CA LEU A 37 -3.13 -4.12 -4.73
C LEU A 37 -4.04 -2.94 -4.34
N CYS A 38 -3.85 -1.79 -4.98
CA CYS A 38 -4.72 -0.61 -4.77
C CYS A 38 -6.17 -0.85 -5.21
N GLU A 39 -6.39 -1.59 -6.29
CA GLU A 39 -7.73 -2.00 -6.74
C GLU A 39 -8.37 -2.94 -5.73
N ALA A 40 -7.59 -3.90 -5.22
CA ALA A 40 -8.07 -4.84 -4.21
C ALA A 40 -8.44 -4.15 -2.89
N ILE A 41 -7.67 -3.16 -2.44
CA ILE A 41 -8.05 -2.33 -1.26
C ILE A 41 -9.34 -1.53 -1.53
N LYS A 42 -9.55 -1.06 -2.76
CA LYS A 42 -10.79 -0.36 -3.10
C LYS A 42 -11.97 -1.33 -3.16
N GLU A 43 -11.79 -2.51 -3.74
CA GLU A 43 -12.83 -3.54 -3.86
C GLU A 43 -13.11 -4.21 -2.50
N SER A 44 -12.14 -4.23 -1.58
CA SER A 44 -12.33 -4.82 -0.25
C SER A 44 -13.38 -4.09 0.60
N ASN A 45 -13.83 -2.92 0.13
CA ASN A 45 -14.92 -2.17 0.71
C ASN A 45 -16.29 -2.85 0.57
N THR A 46 -16.44 -3.85 -0.30
CA THR A 46 -17.71 -4.57 -0.48
C THR A 46 -17.64 -6.02 -0.02
N ARG A 47 -16.45 -6.60 0.03
CA ARG A 47 -16.18 -7.98 0.44
C ARG A 47 -14.71 -8.14 0.82
N PRO A 48 -14.31 -9.09 1.65
CA PRO A 48 -12.89 -9.40 1.82
C PRO A 48 -12.25 -9.89 0.50
N ILE A 49 -10.94 -9.68 0.38
CA ILE A 49 -10.16 -10.10 -0.80
C ILE A 49 -8.85 -10.74 -0.38
N ALA A 50 -8.55 -11.90 -0.98
CA ALA A 50 -7.26 -12.55 -0.91
C ALA A 50 -6.53 -12.47 -2.26
N LEU A 51 -5.26 -12.05 -2.20
CA LEU A 51 -4.35 -11.99 -3.34
C LEU A 51 -3.19 -12.96 -3.16
N THR A 52 -2.98 -13.82 -4.14
CA THR A 52 -1.77 -14.65 -4.27
C THR A 52 -0.87 -14.09 -5.35
N ARG A 53 0.36 -14.62 -5.47
CA ARG A 53 1.34 -14.21 -6.49
C ARG A 53 0.77 -14.12 -7.91
N HIS A 54 -0.10 -15.06 -8.28
CA HIS A 54 -0.68 -15.13 -9.63
C HIS A 54 -1.87 -14.18 -9.84
N LEU A 55 -2.43 -13.63 -8.75
CA LEU A 55 -3.57 -12.73 -8.77
C LEU A 55 -3.16 -11.25 -8.70
N VAL A 56 -1.86 -10.95 -8.61
CA VAL A 56 -1.36 -9.58 -8.66
C VAL A 56 -0.72 -9.28 -10.01
N ASN A 57 -1.27 -8.29 -10.72
CA ASN A 57 -0.83 -7.88 -12.05
C ASN A 57 0.03 -6.60 -12.08
N CYS A 58 0.33 -6.02 -10.91
CA CYS A 58 1.16 -4.83 -10.78
C CYS A 58 2.62 -5.21 -10.49
N PRO A 59 3.60 -4.87 -11.35
CA PRO A 59 5.02 -5.20 -11.11
C PRO A 59 5.57 -4.62 -9.81
N GLY A 60 5.18 -3.39 -9.46
CA GLY A 60 5.59 -2.77 -8.21
C GLY A 60 5.06 -3.50 -6.98
N ALA A 61 3.83 -4.04 -7.06
CA ALA A 61 3.27 -4.84 -5.97
C ALA A 61 3.94 -6.21 -5.88
N GLN A 62 4.13 -6.92 -7.00
CA GLN A 62 4.85 -8.19 -7.02
C GLN A 62 6.26 -8.06 -6.44
N ARG A 63 6.98 -6.99 -6.79
CA ARG A 63 8.29 -6.68 -6.24
C ARG A 63 8.21 -6.47 -4.73
N SER A 64 7.37 -5.53 -4.29
CA SER A 64 7.29 -5.12 -2.88
C SER A 64 6.85 -6.27 -1.97
N LEU A 65 6.00 -7.18 -2.47
CA LEU A 65 5.52 -8.36 -1.74
C LEU A 65 6.50 -9.53 -1.75
N GLY A 66 7.71 -9.36 -2.28
CA GLY A 66 8.71 -10.43 -2.30
C GLY A 66 8.51 -11.44 -3.44
N TRP A 67 7.47 -11.33 -4.27
CA TRP A 67 7.15 -12.34 -5.28
C TRP A 67 7.97 -12.28 -6.56
N THR A 68 8.72 -11.20 -6.80
CA THR A 68 9.69 -11.10 -7.89
C THR A 68 11.02 -10.51 -7.38
N THR A 69 12.14 -11.14 -7.76
CA THR A 69 13.50 -10.78 -7.29
C THR A 69 14.40 -10.16 -8.37
N LYS A 70 14.05 -10.32 -9.67
CA LYS A 70 14.94 -9.98 -10.80
C LYS A 70 14.36 -8.95 -11.76
N GLU A 71 13.32 -8.21 -11.34
CA GLU A 71 12.60 -7.28 -12.24
C GLU A 71 12.87 -5.79 -11.95
N ASP A 72 13.72 -5.45 -10.98
CA ASP A 72 13.96 -4.05 -10.57
C ASP A 72 14.39 -3.16 -11.76
N ASP A 73 15.30 -3.65 -12.60
CA ASP A 73 15.78 -2.90 -13.77
C ASP A 73 14.70 -2.69 -14.84
N LYS A 74 13.79 -3.66 -14.99
CA LYS A 74 12.63 -3.57 -15.88
C LYS A 74 11.58 -2.60 -15.34
N ILE A 75 11.34 -2.62 -14.03
CA ILE A 75 10.46 -1.67 -13.34
C ILE A 75 11.05 -0.26 -13.48
N ALA A 76 12.36 -0.09 -13.31
CA ALA A 76 13.04 1.19 -13.46
C ALA A 76 12.82 1.80 -14.85
N ARG A 77 13.01 1.01 -15.92
CA ARG A 77 12.77 1.47 -17.30
C ARG A 77 11.32 1.88 -17.53
N LYS A 78 10.35 1.10 -17.03
CA LYS A 78 8.94 1.47 -17.11
C LYS A 78 8.62 2.76 -16.34
N MET A 79 9.27 3.00 -15.21
CA MET A 79 9.13 4.25 -14.46
C MET A 79 9.67 5.44 -15.25
N VAL A 80 10.83 5.29 -15.90
CA VAL A 80 11.40 6.32 -16.80
C VAL A 80 10.43 6.64 -17.92
N GLU A 81 9.90 5.61 -18.60
CA GLU A 81 8.94 5.77 -19.70
C GLU A 81 7.66 6.49 -19.25
N ALA A 82 7.13 6.16 -18.07
CA ALA A 82 5.86 6.69 -17.59
C ALA A 82 5.96 8.10 -16.96
N SER A 83 7.13 8.50 -16.45
CA SER A 83 7.26 9.73 -15.65
C SER A 83 8.34 10.70 -16.13
N GLY A 84 9.18 10.30 -17.09
CA GLY A 84 10.28 11.12 -17.60
C GLY A 84 11.45 11.30 -16.61
N ILE A 85 11.45 10.64 -15.46
CA ILE A 85 12.58 10.69 -14.53
C ILE A 85 13.81 9.99 -15.13
N LYS A 86 15.00 10.38 -14.67
CA LYS A 86 16.24 9.71 -15.11
C LYS A 86 16.31 8.27 -14.57
N LEU A 87 16.93 7.37 -15.33
CA LEU A 87 17.03 5.95 -14.99
C LEU A 87 17.79 5.71 -13.67
N ASP A 88 18.82 6.49 -13.38
CA ASP A 88 19.57 6.40 -12.13
C ASP A 88 18.70 6.81 -10.92
N ILE A 89 17.85 7.83 -11.08
CA ILE A 89 16.87 8.23 -10.08
C ILE A 89 15.82 7.13 -9.90
N ALA A 90 15.28 6.56 -10.98
CA ALA A 90 14.34 5.46 -10.91
C ALA A 90 14.91 4.26 -10.14
N ARG A 91 16.16 3.89 -10.43
CA ARG A 91 16.88 2.82 -9.71
C ARG A 91 17.05 3.13 -8.23
N LYS A 92 17.43 4.37 -7.87
CA LYS A 92 17.53 4.80 -6.46
C LYS A 92 16.19 4.71 -5.74
N VAL A 93 15.10 5.16 -6.37
CA VAL A 93 13.76 5.05 -5.81
C VAL A 93 13.38 3.60 -5.55
N ILE A 94 13.65 2.71 -6.52
CA ILE A 94 13.40 1.28 -6.37
C ILE A 94 14.22 0.68 -5.24
N ALA A 95 15.52 0.95 -5.18
CA ALA A 95 16.41 0.47 -4.13
C ALA A 95 15.96 0.92 -2.73
N ASN A 96 15.45 2.15 -2.60
CA ASN A 96 14.96 2.71 -1.33
C ASN A 96 13.53 2.28 -0.99
N THR A 97 12.82 1.62 -1.91
CA THR A 97 11.47 1.10 -1.65
C THR A 97 11.59 -0.26 -0.97
N PRO A 98 10.97 -0.47 0.20
CA PRO A 98 11.10 -1.70 0.93
C PRO A 98 10.43 -2.84 0.18
N ARG A 99 10.86 -4.05 0.54
CA ARG A 99 10.39 -5.29 -0.03
C ARG A 99 10.31 -6.31 1.10
N LEU A 100 9.21 -7.05 1.14
CA LEU A 100 9.07 -8.19 2.04
C LEU A 100 9.99 -9.32 1.62
N ASP A 101 10.45 -10.06 2.61
CA ASP A 101 11.26 -11.25 2.45
C ASP A 101 10.51 -12.30 1.61
N ASN A 102 11.24 -13.19 0.95
CA ASN A 102 10.62 -14.27 0.20
C ASN A 102 9.92 -15.21 1.21
N GLY A 103 8.58 -15.26 1.19
CA GLY A 103 7.83 -16.13 2.11
C GLY A 103 6.34 -15.83 2.24
N ILE A 104 5.87 -14.68 1.73
CA ILE A 104 4.43 -14.39 1.70
C ILE A 104 3.72 -15.31 0.71
N ALA A 105 2.78 -16.11 1.19
CA ALA A 105 1.90 -16.94 0.38
C ALA A 105 0.72 -16.12 -0.17
N ALA A 106 0.18 -15.21 0.63
CA ALA A 106 -0.96 -14.37 0.25
C ALA A 106 -1.03 -13.04 1.02
N VAL A 107 -1.76 -12.10 0.44
CA VAL A 107 -2.17 -10.85 1.08
C VAL A 107 -3.67 -10.87 1.27
N LEU A 108 -4.12 -10.69 2.50
CA LEU A 108 -5.54 -10.65 2.86
C LEU A 108 -5.95 -9.22 3.14
N ILE A 109 -7.13 -8.84 2.67
CA ILE A 109 -7.57 -7.45 2.65
C ILE A 109 -9.01 -7.40 3.11
N GLY A 110 -9.24 -6.76 4.25
CA GLY A 110 -10.58 -6.60 4.85
C GLY A 110 -11.14 -7.85 5.52
N SER A 111 -10.35 -8.92 5.67
CA SER A 111 -10.81 -10.22 6.19
C SER A 111 -10.47 -10.50 7.66
N GLU A 112 -9.41 -9.89 8.20
CA GLU A 112 -8.84 -10.30 9.50
C GLU A 112 -8.64 -9.12 10.46
N ASN A 113 -8.86 -9.42 11.74
CA ASN A 113 -8.53 -8.59 12.89
C ASN A 113 -7.89 -9.49 13.97
N PRO A 114 -6.70 -9.18 14.50
CA PRO A 114 -5.89 -8.00 14.16
C PRO A 114 -5.29 -8.08 12.74
N ALA A 115 -5.15 -6.92 12.10
CA ALA A 115 -4.46 -6.78 10.82
C ALA A 115 -3.02 -6.33 11.04
N ASP A 116 -2.12 -6.68 10.12
CA ASP A 116 -0.72 -6.24 10.19
C ASP A 116 -0.56 -4.75 9.88
N VAL A 117 -1.37 -4.22 8.96
CA VAL A 117 -1.36 -2.82 8.55
C VAL A 117 -2.78 -2.33 8.32
N LEU A 118 -3.07 -1.10 8.79
CA LEU A 118 -4.31 -0.39 8.50
C LEU A 118 -4.06 0.68 7.44
N ILE A 119 -4.84 0.65 6.36
CA ILE A 119 -4.73 1.60 5.25
C ILE A 119 -6.02 2.38 5.07
N SER A 120 -5.89 3.67 4.79
CA SER A 120 -7.00 4.53 4.39
C SER A 120 -6.64 5.38 3.18
N TYR A 121 -7.59 5.54 2.27
CA TYR A 121 -7.58 6.65 1.32
C TYR A 121 -8.10 7.90 2.04
N ALA A 122 -7.19 8.63 2.66
CA ALA A 122 -7.53 9.79 3.47
C ALA A 122 -7.85 11.00 2.59
N GLN A 123 -8.99 11.64 2.87
CA GLN A 123 -9.25 13.01 2.42
C GLN A 123 -8.37 13.99 3.21
N PRO A 124 -8.05 15.18 2.67
CA PRO A 124 -7.20 16.16 3.37
C PRO A 124 -7.63 16.44 4.81
N GLU A 125 -8.94 16.51 5.06
CA GLU A 125 -9.48 16.72 6.40
C GLU A 125 -9.17 15.57 7.37
N ALA A 126 -9.28 14.31 6.91
CA ALA A 126 -8.93 13.15 7.72
C ALA A 126 -7.43 13.09 8.00
N ALA A 127 -6.59 13.44 7.01
CA ALA A 127 -5.15 13.56 7.21
C ALA A 127 -4.79 14.64 8.24
N MET A 128 -5.45 15.80 8.18
CA MET A 128 -5.30 16.86 9.19
C MET A 128 -5.70 16.36 10.59
N ARG A 129 -6.83 15.65 10.72
CA ARG A 129 -7.26 15.07 12.01
C ARG A 129 -6.25 14.08 12.56
N LEU A 130 -5.66 13.24 11.70
CA LEU A 130 -4.61 12.29 12.07
C LEU A 130 -3.37 13.01 12.64
N VAL A 131 -2.86 14.00 11.90
CA VAL A 131 -1.68 14.79 12.34
C VAL A 131 -1.95 15.52 13.64
N ARG A 132 -3.11 16.18 13.76
CA ARG A 132 -3.50 16.88 15.00
C ARG A 132 -3.61 15.91 16.17
N ARG A 133 -4.18 14.73 15.96
CA ARG A 133 -4.31 13.73 17.01
C ARG A 133 -2.95 13.16 17.42
N TRP A 134 -2.05 12.94 16.47
CA TRP A 134 -0.67 12.55 16.74
C TRP A 134 0.03 13.57 17.64
N GLN A 135 -0.01 14.85 17.27
CA GLN A 135 0.59 15.93 18.06
C GLN A 135 -0.02 16.04 19.46
N GLN A 136 -1.34 15.83 19.60
CA GLN A 136 -1.99 15.81 20.93
C GLN A 136 -1.54 14.66 21.83
N VAL A 137 -1.24 13.49 21.25
CA VAL A 137 -0.86 12.30 22.02
C VAL A 137 0.63 12.29 22.34
N TYR A 138 1.47 12.69 21.38
CA TYR A 138 2.92 12.56 21.48
C TYR A 138 3.66 13.89 21.72
N GLY A 139 2.99 15.03 21.63
CA GLY A 139 3.60 16.35 21.83
C GLY A 139 4.68 16.70 20.79
N ALA A 140 4.68 16.04 19.63
CA ALA A 140 5.71 16.16 18.61
C ALA A 140 5.12 16.11 17.20
N ASP A 141 5.89 16.61 16.22
CA ASP A 141 5.50 16.55 14.82
C ASP A 141 5.45 15.11 14.29
N LEU A 142 4.55 14.88 13.35
CA LEU A 142 4.45 13.61 12.64
C LEU A 142 5.41 13.63 11.45
N HIS A 143 6.54 12.93 11.59
CA HIS A 143 7.47 12.73 10.49
C HIS A 143 6.95 11.66 9.53
N LEU A 144 6.73 12.04 8.27
CA LEU A 144 6.21 11.16 7.23
C LEU A 144 7.20 11.05 6.08
N GLU A 145 7.35 9.83 5.59
CA GLU A 145 7.95 9.58 4.28
C GLU A 145 6.86 9.60 3.22
N VAL A 146 7.14 10.29 2.11
CA VAL A 146 6.20 10.47 1.02
C VAL A 146 6.83 9.99 -0.28
N SER A 147 6.07 9.20 -1.04
CA SER A 147 6.46 8.76 -2.38
C SER A 147 5.25 8.70 -3.30
N SER A 148 5.43 9.04 -4.58
CA SER A 148 4.46 8.82 -5.66
C SER A 148 4.76 7.57 -6.49
N MET A 149 5.81 6.83 -6.13
CA MET A 149 6.28 5.64 -6.84
C MET A 149 6.06 4.40 -5.98
N MET A 150 5.55 3.34 -6.59
CA MET A 150 5.12 2.12 -5.86
C MET A 150 4.29 2.48 -4.61
N ALA A 151 3.38 3.43 -4.81
CA ALA A 151 2.63 4.15 -3.80
C ALA A 151 2.09 3.26 -2.68
N ILE A 152 1.06 2.48 -2.98
CA ILE A 152 0.35 1.72 -1.95
C ILE A 152 1.09 0.45 -1.58
N CYS A 153 1.68 -0.25 -2.55
CA CYS A 153 2.30 -1.54 -2.31
C CYS A 153 3.63 -1.45 -1.57
N GLY A 154 4.59 -0.71 -2.10
CA GLY A 154 5.92 -0.59 -1.49
C GLY A 154 5.98 0.53 -0.46
N SER A 155 5.58 1.73 -0.87
CA SER A 155 5.79 2.94 -0.09
C SER A 155 4.86 3.06 1.10
N VAL A 156 3.64 2.49 1.06
CA VAL A 156 2.69 2.52 2.19
C VAL A 156 2.63 1.17 2.90
N ALA A 157 2.06 0.12 2.28
CA ALA A 157 1.75 -1.14 2.96
C ALA A 157 3.02 -1.85 3.49
N VAL A 158 3.96 -2.14 2.61
CA VAL A 158 5.19 -2.86 2.98
C VAL A 158 6.10 -2.01 3.87
N ARG A 159 6.18 -0.68 3.64
CA ARG A 159 6.93 0.21 4.51
C ARG A 159 6.35 0.29 5.92
N ALA A 160 5.03 0.47 6.04
CA ALA A 160 4.38 0.53 7.35
C ALA A 160 4.58 -0.77 8.11
N TYR A 161 4.44 -1.92 7.45
CA TYR A 161 4.70 -3.23 8.04
C TYR A 161 6.14 -3.39 8.54
N THR A 162 7.12 -3.10 7.68
CA THR A 162 8.54 -3.34 7.99
C THR A 162 9.13 -2.34 8.98
N THR A 163 8.58 -1.12 9.07
CA THR A 163 9.13 -0.06 9.92
C THR A 163 8.29 0.25 11.15
N GLY A 164 7.03 -0.20 11.20
CA GLY A 164 6.07 0.19 12.24
C GLY A 164 5.68 1.67 12.22
N ARG A 165 6.01 2.41 11.14
CA ARG A 165 5.76 3.85 11.02
C ARG A 165 4.60 4.16 10.08
N ILE A 166 3.93 5.28 10.34
CA ILE A 166 2.93 5.82 9.41
C ILE A 166 3.65 6.22 8.12
N SER A 167 3.09 5.82 6.98
CA SER A 167 3.59 6.18 5.66
C SER A 167 2.46 6.68 4.77
N VAL A 168 2.77 7.65 3.91
CA VAL A 168 1.79 8.31 3.05
C VAL A 168 2.25 8.29 1.59
N SER A 169 1.29 8.19 0.69
CA SER A 169 1.54 8.29 -0.74
C SER A 169 0.42 9.02 -1.44
N PHE A 170 0.76 9.70 -2.54
CA PHE A 170 -0.19 10.38 -3.43
C PHE A 170 -0.66 9.49 -4.59
N GLY A 171 -0.46 8.17 -4.49
CA GLY A 171 -0.82 7.23 -5.53
C GLY A 171 0.28 7.08 -6.58
N CYS A 172 0.20 6.01 -7.37
CA CYS A 172 1.05 5.85 -8.54
C CYS A 172 0.40 6.59 -9.71
N PRO A 173 1.18 7.25 -10.59
CA PRO A 173 0.67 7.67 -11.89
C PRO A 173 0.22 6.43 -12.64
N ASP A 174 -1.08 6.28 -12.79
CA ASP A 174 -1.67 5.24 -13.60
C ASP A 174 -1.91 5.83 -14.99
N PRO A 175 -1.46 5.20 -16.07
CA PRO A 175 -1.91 5.60 -17.41
C PRO A 175 -3.45 5.54 -17.56
N ASN A 176 -4.17 4.82 -16.68
CA ASN A 176 -5.63 4.65 -16.72
C ASN A 176 -6.39 5.19 -15.48
N ILE A 177 -5.73 5.84 -14.53
CA ILE A 177 -6.38 6.53 -13.41
C ILE A 177 -5.79 7.94 -13.36
N ALA A 178 -6.51 8.86 -14.00
CA ALA A 178 -6.31 10.30 -13.84
C ALA A 178 -6.52 10.64 -12.35
N THR A 179 -5.43 10.62 -11.59
CA THR A 179 -5.41 11.25 -10.26
C THR A 179 -5.12 12.73 -10.51
N LEU A 180 -6.15 13.42 -10.99
CA LEU A 180 -6.17 14.88 -11.05
C LEU A 180 -6.36 15.39 -9.61
N CYS A 181 -5.26 15.74 -8.95
CA CYS A 181 -5.28 16.89 -8.06
C CYS A 181 -5.48 18.12 -8.95
N ASN A 182 -6.74 18.44 -9.27
CA ASN A 182 -7.08 19.79 -9.68
C ASN A 182 -7.11 20.64 -8.41
N CYS A 183 -6.06 21.42 -8.21
CA CYS A 183 -6.16 22.70 -7.52
C CYS A 183 -6.83 23.71 -8.45
#